data_AF-A0A3D0QE28-F1
#
_entry.id   AF-A0A3D0QE28-F1
#
_cell.length_a   1.000
_cell.length_b   1.000
_cell.length_c   1.000
_cell.angle_alpha   90.00
_cell.angle_beta   90.00
_cell.angle_gamma   90.00
#
_symmetry.space_group_name_H-M   'P 1'
#
loop_
_entity.id
_entity.type
_entity.pdbx_description
1 polymer ?
#
loop_
_entity_poly.entity_id
_entity_poly.type
_entity_poly.pdbx_seq_one_letter_code
_entity_poly.pdbx_strand_id
1 'polypeptide(L)'
;MNTLRLLFALLVASAIGCSKSQETLGPDDRELVPVYAELLVLREQYESPASLLDSVTYRQKADSVLLAVGMSREEFSAKVSELALSQKVFQEFQTKVRMYLDSTKTKPRF
;
A
#
# COMPACT_ATOMS: atom_id res chain seq x y z
N MET A 1 -24.48 -53.99 6.29
CA MET A 1 -24.04 -52.78 6.99
C MET A 1 -22.58 -52.96 7.35
N ASN A 2 -21.70 -52.11 6.83
CA ASN A 2 -20.36 -51.78 7.36
C ASN A 2 -19.76 -50.71 6.44
N THR A 3 -20.28 -49.49 6.62
CA THR A 3 -19.58 -48.23 6.36
C THR A 3 -18.47 -48.04 7.41
N LEU A 4 -17.42 -47.27 7.07
CA LEU A 4 -16.17 -46.97 7.81
C LEU A 4 -14.98 -47.82 7.33
N ARG A 5 -13.87 -47.30 6.82
CA ARG A 5 -13.21 -45.99 6.97
C ARG A 5 -12.46 -45.66 5.67
N LEU A 6 -13.06 -44.82 4.83
CA LEU A 6 -12.32 -43.99 3.89
C LEU A 6 -11.78 -42.79 4.69
N LEU A 7 -10.67 -42.99 5.38
CA LEU A 7 -9.85 -41.88 5.86
C LEU A 7 -8.57 -41.90 5.04
N PHE A 8 -8.75 -41.38 3.82
CA PHE A 8 -7.73 -40.85 2.94
C PHE A 8 -7.01 -39.72 3.70
N ALA A 9 -6.11 -40.08 4.62
CA ALA A 9 -5.15 -39.18 5.26
C ALA A 9 -4.01 -38.84 4.27
N LEU A 10 -4.41 -38.50 3.05
CA LEU A 10 -3.57 -38.14 1.93
C LEU A 10 -3.82 -36.67 1.64
N LEU A 11 -3.21 -35.80 2.43
CA LEU A 11 -2.76 -34.50 1.98
C LEU A 11 -1.80 -33.97 3.03
N VAL A 12 -0.54 -34.31 2.78
CA VAL A 12 0.66 -33.60 3.19
C VAL A 12 0.33 -32.11 3.19
N ALA A 13 0.02 -31.59 4.39
CA ALA A 13 -0.20 -30.18 4.62
C ALA A 13 1.07 -29.47 4.17
N SER A 14 0.89 -28.80 3.06
CA SER A 14 1.93 -28.37 2.16
C SER A 14 2.75 -27.29 2.85
N ALA A 15 4.07 -27.42 2.71
CA ALA A 15 5.00 -26.31 2.62
C ALA A 15 4.84 -25.22 3.68
N ILE A 16 5.47 -25.46 4.83
CA ILE A 16 6.21 -24.44 5.55
C ILE A 16 7.10 -23.73 4.51
N GLY A 17 6.66 -22.54 4.12
CA GLY A 17 7.27 -21.75 3.07
C GLY A 17 6.64 -20.38 3.02
N CYS A 18 6.36 -19.79 4.19
CA CYS A 18 6.22 -18.35 4.30
C CYS A 18 7.62 -17.77 4.06
N SER A 19 8.03 -17.75 2.79
CA SER A 19 9.16 -16.98 2.33
C SER A 19 8.84 -15.55 2.74
N LYS A 20 9.49 -15.07 3.79
CA LYS A 20 9.74 -13.65 3.97
C LYS A 20 10.52 -13.22 2.73
N SER A 21 9.80 -12.92 1.66
CA SER A 21 10.29 -12.03 0.63
C SER A 21 10.42 -10.69 1.32
N GLN A 22 11.57 -10.49 1.96
CA GLN A 22 12.03 -9.16 2.30
C GLN A 22 12.38 -8.53 0.95
N GLU A 23 11.35 -8.09 0.23
CA GLU A 23 11.50 -7.24 -0.94
C GLU A 23 12.23 -6.01 -0.47
N THR A 24 13.51 -5.95 -0.79
CA THR A 24 14.31 -4.73 -0.69
C THR A 24 13.66 -3.71 -1.61
N LEU A 25 12.87 -2.82 -1.03
CA LEU A 25 12.35 -1.62 -1.67
C LEU A 25 13.53 -0.92 -2.37
N GLY A 26 13.40 -0.70 -3.68
CA GLY A 26 14.35 0.12 -4.42
C GLY A 26 14.45 1.51 -3.79
N PRO A 27 15.52 2.27 -4.05
CA PRO A 27 15.69 3.60 -3.45
C PRO A 27 14.48 4.51 -3.71
N ASP A 28 13.88 4.49 -4.91
CA ASP A 28 12.65 5.24 -5.23
C ASP A 28 11.41 4.73 -4.48
N ASP A 29 11.30 3.42 -4.23
CA ASP A 29 10.16 2.84 -3.52
C ASP A 29 10.11 3.29 -2.06
N ARG A 30 11.26 3.62 -1.43
CA ARG A 30 11.33 4.00 -0.03
C ARG A 30 10.71 5.37 0.25
N GLU A 31 10.70 6.26 -0.73
CA GLU A 31 10.13 7.59 -0.63
C GLU A 31 8.72 7.64 -1.24
N LEU A 32 8.53 7.02 -2.42
CA LEU A 32 7.27 7.13 -3.15
C LEU A 32 6.14 6.31 -2.51
N VAL A 33 6.43 5.13 -1.94
CA VAL A 33 5.40 4.27 -1.32
C VAL A 33 4.76 4.94 -0.10
N PRO A 34 5.52 5.45 0.90
CA PRO A 34 4.93 6.16 2.04
C PRO A 34 4.13 7.40 1.63
N VAL A 35 4.67 8.21 0.72
CA VAL A 35 4.04 9.46 0.25
C VAL A 35 2.72 9.16 -0.45
N TYR A 36 2.71 8.20 -1.38
CA TYR A 36 1.50 7.79 -2.08
C TYR A 36 0.46 7.23 -1.11
N ALA A 37 0.88 6.44 -0.11
CA ALA A 37 0.00 5.91 0.92
C ALA A 37 -0.64 7.02 1.78
N GLU A 38 0.12 8.04 2.18
CA GLU A 38 -0.40 9.17 2.95
C GLU A 38 -1.38 10.02 2.15
N LEU A 39 -1.09 10.27 0.87
CA LEU A 39 -1.99 10.98 -0.03
C LEU A 39 -3.29 10.21 -0.28
N LEU A 40 -3.23 8.87 -0.38
CA LEU A 40 -4.43 8.03 -0.44
C LEU A 40 -5.30 8.16 0.81
N VAL A 41 -4.71 8.06 2.00
CA VAL A 41 -5.45 8.22 3.27
C VAL A 41 -6.07 9.61 3.37
N LEU A 42 -5.32 10.65 3.00
CA LEU A 42 -5.83 12.02 3.00
C LEU A 42 -6.99 12.20 2.02
N ARG A 43 -6.91 11.58 0.84
CA ARG A 43 -8.00 11.57 -0.14
C ARG A 43 -9.23 10.85 0.40
N GLU A 44 -9.07 9.68 1.00
CA GLU A 44 -10.18 8.93 1.62
C GLU A 44 -10.86 9.75 2.73
N GLN A 45 -10.08 10.48 3.54
CA GLN A 45 -10.63 11.39 4.56
C GLN A 45 -11.41 12.54 3.93
N TYR A 46 -10.91 13.12 2.84
CA TYR A 46 -11.57 14.21 2.12
C TYR A 46 -12.87 13.77 1.43
N GLU A 47 -12.87 12.60 0.80
CA GLU A 47 -14.02 12.02 0.09
C GLU A 47 -15.07 11.40 1.03
N SER A 48 -14.75 11.24 2.32
CA SER A 48 -15.67 10.72 3.33
C SER A 48 -16.92 11.62 3.47
N PRO A 49 -18.14 11.06 3.55
CA PRO A 49 -19.36 11.84 3.81
C PRO A 49 -19.34 12.62 5.13
N ALA A 50 -18.53 12.18 6.09
CA ALA A 50 -18.35 12.85 7.39
C ALA A 50 -17.09 13.74 7.43
N SER A 51 -16.47 14.01 6.28
CA SER A 51 -15.26 14.82 6.17
C SER A 51 -15.48 16.23 6.72
N LEU A 52 -14.54 16.68 7.56
CA LEU A 52 -14.40 18.08 7.94
C LEU A 52 -13.32 18.80 7.10
N LEU A 53 -12.71 18.10 6.14
CA LEU A 53 -11.67 18.66 5.28
C LEU A 53 -12.33 19.38 4.10
N ASP A 54 -12.18 20.69 4.05
CA ASP A 54 -12.49 21.46 2.83
C ASP A 54 -11.38 21.30 1.77
N SER A 55 -11.67 21.72 0.54
CA SER A 55 -10.76 21.59 -0.60
C SER A 55 -9.44 22.38 -0.46
N VAL A 56 -9.43 23.49 0.28
CA VAL A 56 -8.23 24.29 0.53
C VAL A 56 -7.35 23.56 1.54
N THR A 57 -7.92 23.13 2.65
CA THR A 57 -7.23 22.37 3.70
C THR A 57 -6.69 21.05 3.15
N TYR A 58 -7.47 20.33 2.33
CA TYR A 58 -7.01 19.13 1.64
C TYR A 58 -5.77 19.40 0.78
N ARG A 59 -5.80 20.43 -0.06
CA ARG A 59 -4.65 20.80 -0.92
C ARG A 59 -3.41 21.17 -0.10
N GLN A 60 -3.57 21.95 0.96
CA GLN A 60 -2.47 22.33 1.84
C GLN A 60 -1.83 21.11 2.52
N LYS A 61 -2.66 20.17 2.99
CA LYS A 61 -2.17 18.92 3.59
C LYS A 61 -1.45 18.04 2.56
N ALA A 62 -2.00 17.93 1.35
CA ALA A 62 -1.35 17.18 0.27
C ALA A 62 0.01 17.78 -0.10
N ASP A 63 0.11 19.12 -0.17
CA ASP A 63 1.38 19.82 -0.40
C ASP A 63 2.38 19.60 0.73
N SER A 64 1.91 19.59 1.97
CA SER A 64 2.76 19.35 3.14
C SER A 64 3.35 17.94 3.12
N VAL A 65 2.60 16.92 2.68
CA VAL A 65 3.10 15.53 2.52
C VAL A 65 4.23 15.47 1.50
N LEU A 66 4.06 16.15 0.36
CA LEU A 66 5.08 16.20 -0.70
C LEU A 66 6.33 17.00 -0.26
N LEU A 67 6.12 18.15 0.39
CA LEU A 67 7.19 19.00 0.90
C LEU A 67 8.06 18.28 1.95
N ALA A 68 7.46 17.42 2.78
CA ALA A 68 8.17 16.67 3.81
C ALA A 68 9.28 15.77 3.25
N VAL A 69 9.18 15.37 1.98
CA VAL A 69 10.19 14.58 1.26
C VAL A 69 10.92 15.40 0.18
N GLY A 70 10.69 16.72 0.12
CA GLY A 70 11.31 17.58 -0.88
C GLY A 70 10.82 17.37 -2.33
N MET A 71 9.67 16.73 -2.51
CA MET A 71 9.12 16.38 -3.83
C MET A 71 8.10 17.43 -4.30
N SER A 72 8.13 17.81 -5.57
CA SER A 72 7.09 18.67 -6.16
C SER A 72 5.87 17.86 -6.62
N ARG A 73 4.74 18.53 -6.88
CA ARG A 73 3.54 17.86 -7.45
C ARG A 73 3.83 17.28 -8.83
N GLU A 74 4.56 18.02 -9.65
CA GLU A 74 4.95 17.63 -11.02
C GLU A 74 5.86 16.41 -10.98
N GLU A 75 6.85 16.41 -10.08
CA GLU A 75 7.76 15.28 -9.89
C GLU A 75 7.02 14.03 -9.41
N PHE A 76 6.16 14.18 -8.40
CA PHE A 76 5.31 13.09 -7.92
C PHE A 76 4.43 12.53 -9.05
N SER A 77 3.77 13.41 -9.79
CA SER A 77 2.91 13.02 -10.91
C SER A 77 3.70 12.30 -12.00
N ALA A 78 4.91 12.74 -12.31
CA ALA A 78 5.78 12.09 -13.28
C ALA A 78 6.17 10.68 -12.81
N LYS A 79 6.67 10.56 -11.58
CA LYS A 79 7.05 9.26 -10.98
C LYS A 79 5.89 8.26 -10.95
N VAL A 80 4.68 8.69 -10.55
CA VAL A 80 3.50 7.81 -10.55
C VAL A 80 3.07 7.43 -11.97
N SER A 81 3.17 8.37 -12.92
CA SER A 81 2.80 8.12 -14.32
C SER A 81 3.76 7.14 -14.99
N GLU A 82 5.05 7.20 -14.67
CA GLU A 82 6.06 6.25 -15.14
C GLU A 82 5.75 4.81 -14.66
N LEU A 83 5.32 4.64 -13.40
CA LEU A 83 4.90 3.34 -12.89
C LEU A 83 3.70 2.78 -13.66
N ALA A 84 2.78 3.64 -14.06
CA ALA A 84 1.57 3.26 -14.79
C ALA A 84 1.86 2.79 -16.24
N LEU A 85 3.05 3.05 -16.79
CA LEU A 85 3.46 2.57 -18.12
C LEU A 85 3.62 1.04 -18.18
N SER A 86 3.80 0.37 -17.03
CA SER A 86 3.92 -1.07 -16.94
C SER A 86 2.95 -1.62 -15.90
N GLN A 87 1.96 -2.39 -16.36
CA GLN A 87 0.94 -2.99 -15.48
C GLN A 87 1.57 -3.82 -14.36
N LYS A 88 2.62 -4.58 -14.65
CA LYS A 88 3.31 -5.40 -13.65
C LYS A 88 3.96 -4.54 -12.56
N VAL A 89 4.69 -3.51 -12.96
CA VAL A 89 5.38 -2.59 -12.03
C VAL A 89 4.35 -1.83 -11.18
N PHE A 90 3.26 -1.38 -11.79
CA PHE A 90 2.19 -0.72 -11.06
C PHE A 90 1.51 -1.64 -10.03
N GLN A 91 1.28 -2.91 -10.36
CA GLN A 91 0.73 -3.89 -9.42
C GLN A 91 1.67 -4.17 -8.24
N GLU A 92 2.96 -4.29 -8.49
CA GLU A 92 3.98 -4.44 -7.44
C GLU A 92 4.01 -3.21 -6.54
N PHE A 93 3.99 -2.01 -7.11
CA PHE A 93 3.90 -0.75 -6.37
C PHE A 93 2.64 -0.68 -5.48
N GLN A 94 1.46 -1.00 -6.04
CA GLN A 94 0.21 -1.05 -5.27
C GLN A 94 0.26 -2.06 -4.12
N THR A 95 0.94 -3.19 -4.34
CA THR A 95 1.13 -4.21 -3.30
C THR A 95 1.99 -3.67 -2.16
N LYS A 96 3.10 -2.99 -2.49
CA LYS A 96 3.96 -2.32 -1.50
C LYS A 96 3.21 -1.24 -0.72
N VAL A 97 2.40 -0.40 -1.39
CA VAL A 97 1.53 0.60 -0.75
C VAL A 97 0.56 -0.05 0.23
N ARG A 98 -0.10 -1.15 -0.16
CA ARG A 98 -1.02 -1.87 0.72
C ARG A 98 -0.30 -2.42 1.95
N MET A 99 0.84 -3.07 1.76
CA MET A 99 1.66 -3.60 2.86
C MET A 99 2.10 -2.48 3.81
N TYR A 100 2.51 -1.32 3.28
CA TYR A 100 2.86 -0.16 4.08
C TYR A 100 1.66 0.32 4.92
N LEU A 101 0.50 0.52 4.29
CA LEU A 101 -0.72 0.94 4.98
C LEU A 101 -1.09 -0.03 6.11
N ASP A 102 -1.09 -1.34 5.84
CA ASP A 102 -1.43 -2.35 6.84
C ASP A 102 -0.42 -2.38 8.00
N SER A 103 0.87 -2.21 7.72
CA SER A 103 1.90 -2.09 8.77
C SER A 103 1.67 -0.87 9.66
N THR A 104 1.20 0.25 9.11
CA THR A 104 0.95 1.48 9.88
C THR A 104 -0.35 1.46 10.67
N LYS A 105 -1.33 0.60 10.33
CA LYS A 105 -2.54 0.39 11.14
C LYS A 105 -2.26 -0.35 12.45
N THR A 106 -1.20 -1.14 12.50
CA THR A 106 -0.81 -1.89 13.71
C THR A 106 -0.09 -1.03 14.77
N LYS A 107 0.25 0.22 14.45
CA LYS A 107 0.78 1.19 15.40
C LYS A 107 -0.25 2.31 15.61
N PRO A 108 -0.63 2.65 16.85
CA PRO A 108 -1.48 3.81 17.09
C PRO A 108 -0.75 5.07 16.60
N ARG A 109 -1.34 5.74 15.61
CA ARG A 109 -0.93 7.09 15.20
C ARG A 109 -1.53 8.05 16.23
N PHE A 110 -0.69 8.53 17.16
CA PHE A 110 -1.04 9.54 18.17
C PHE A 110 -1.06 10.93 17.53
#